data_AF-W6U2Z3-F1
#
_entry.id   AF-W6U2Z3-F1
#
_cell.length_a   1.000
_cell.length_b   1.000
_cell.length_c   1.000
_cell.angle_alpha   90.00
_cell.angle_beta   90.00
_cell.angle_gamma   90.00
#
_symmetry.space_group_name_H-M   'P 1'
#
loop_
_entity.id
_entity.type
_entity.pdbx_description
1 polymer ?
#
loop_
_entity_poly.entity_id
_entity_poly.type
_entity_poly.pdbx_seq_one_letter_code
_entity_poly.pdbx_strand_id
1 'polypeptide(L)'
;MEALILNYWWVVVALMCAVLNRYILRFFFGMVVVPEDRIGLVTKKFVLYGPGKELPDGRIIAIKGEAGFQGKTLAPGLYFGMWFWQYMVSMEEFTIIPEGKIGLIMAKDGSEIPTGNILGHKVVCDNFQDAVKFLESGGQRGRQTSYITSGSYRINTLLFQVSVTDMVRIQESMVGIVTTLDGLPIERDQIAGKLIEGHNNFQDFDEFINKGGNRGLQPQVVLAGSYNLNPWAIQLEQIPMTEIS
;
A
#
# COMPACT_ATOMS: atom_id res chain seq x y z
N MET A 1 7.08 -60.35 -25.44
CA MET A 1 7.14 -58.89 -25.24
C MET A 1 5.94 -58.36 -24.46
N GLU A 2 4.72 -58.80 -24.77
CA GLU A 2 3.51 -58.31 -24.07
C GLU A 2 3.50 -58.58 -22.55
N ALA A 3 3.93 -59.77 -22.10
CA ALA A 3 3.97 -60.13 -20.68
C ALA A 3 4.96 -59.29 -19.83
N LEU A 4 6.02 -58.75 -20.44
CA LEU A 4 6.98 -57.87 -19.75
C LEU A 4 6.39 -56.46 -19.57
N ILE A 5 5.71 -55.93 -20.58
CA ILE A 5 5.05 -54.63 -20.51
C ILE A 5 3.90 -54.67 -19.49
N LEU A 6 3.15 -55.78 -19.44
CA LEU A 6 2.06 -55.99 -18.46
C LEU A 6 2.56 -56.15 -17.01
N ASN A 7 3.80 -56.60 -16.80
CA ASN A 7 4.37 -56.77 -15.44
C ASN A 7 5.13 -55.54 -14.93
N TYR A 8 5.66 -54.68 -15.82
CA TYR A 8 6.49 -53.52 -15.45
C TYR A 8 5.82 -52.16 -15.74
N TRP A 9 4.54 -52.13 -16.08
CA TRP A 9 3.79 -50.87 -16.29
C TRP A 9 3.87 -49.91 -15.09
N TRP A 10 3.93 -50.44 -13.86
CA TRP A 10 4.07 -49.66 -12.63
C TRP A 10 5.42 -48.91 -12.56
N VAL A 11 6.48 -49.44 -13.18
CA VAL A 11 7.79 -48.76 -13.26
C VAL A 11 7.67 -47.53 -14.14
N VAL A 12 6.97 -47.66 -15.28
CA VAL A 12 6.72 -46.53 -16.18
C VAL A 12 5.87 -45.46 -15.49
N VAL A 13 4.84 -45.86 -14.73
CA VAL A 13 4.02 -44.94 -13.93
C VAL A 13 4.85 -44.28 -12.82
N ALA A 14 5.66 -45.02 -12.08
CA ALA A 14 6.51 -44.49 -11.03
C ALA A 14 7.54 -43.48 -11.58
N LEU A 15 8.14 -43.78 -12.73
CA LEU A 15 9.09 -42.90 -13.40
C LEU A 15 8.39 -41.64 -13.94
N MET A 16 7.18 -41.78 -14.49
CA MET A 16 6.34 -40.64 -14.89
C MET A 16 5.95 -39.77 -13.70
N CYS A 17 5.56 -40.36 -12.56
CA CYS A 17 5.27 -39.63 -11.32
C CYS A 17 6.50 -38.91 -10.76
N ALA A 18 7.68 -39.53 -10.85
CA ALA A 18 8.93 -38.91 -10.41
C ALA A 18 9.29 -37.69 -11.29
N VAL A 19 9.14 -37.81 -12.61
CA VAL A 19 9.39 -36.72 -13.57
C VAL A 19 8.35 -35.59 -13.44
N LEU A 20 7.07 -35.94 -13.30
CA LEU A 20 5.96 -34.98 -13.19
C LEU A 20 5.65 -34.55 -11.76
N ASN A 21 6.48 -34.93 -10.78
CA ASN A 21 6.32 -34.64 -9.35
C ASN A 21 5.85 -33.19 -9.10
N ARG A 22 6.54 -32.19 -9.67
CA ARG A 22 6.18 -30.78 -9.46
C ARG A 22 4.78 -30.43 -9.97
N TYR A 23 4.37 -31.01 -11.09
CA TYR A 23 3.03 -30.82 -11.66
C TYR A 23 1.98 -31.55 -10.83
N ILE A 24 2.26 -32.78 -10.39
CA ILE A 24 1.39 -33.58 -9.52
C ILE A 24 1.19 -32.87 -8.19
N LEU A 25 2.26 -32.37 -7.56
CA LEU A 25 2.18 -31.63 -6.30
C LEU A 25 1.39 -30.32 -6.45
N ARG A 26 1.59 -29.59 -7.56
CA ARG A 26 0.82 -28.37 -7.84
C ARG A 26 -0.65 -28.66 -8.15
N PHE A 27 -0.95 -29.75 -8.84
CA PHE A 27 -2.31 -30.12 -9.24
C PHE A 27 -3.11 -30.71 -8.08
N PHE A 28 -2.55 -31.69 -7.36
CA PHE A 28 -3.25 -32.39 -6.27
C PHE A 28 -3.21 -31.62 -4.95
N PHE A 29 -2.05 -31.10 -4.56
CA PHE A 29 -1.87 -30.44 -3.26
C PHE A 29 -1.98 -28.92 -3.32
N GLY A 30 -2.15 -28.33 -4.51
CA GLY A 30 -2.20 -26.87 -4.66
C GLY A 30 -0.91 -26.20 -4.20
N MET A 31 0.23 -26.85 -4.41
CA MET A 31 1.52 -26.35 -3.93
C MET A 31 1.96 -25.11 -4.72
N VAL A 32 2.27 -24.03 -4.00
CA VAL A 32 2.80 -22.77 -4.54
C VAL A 32 4.03 -22.37 -3.75
N VAL A 33 5.12 -22.05 -4.46
CA VAL A 33 6.37 -21.53 -3.89
C VAL A 33 6.45 -20.05 -4.25
N VAL A 34 6.51 -19.19 -3.25
CA VAL A 34 6.75 -17.76 -3.40
C VAL A 34 8.25 -17.52 -3.23
N PRO A 35 8.95 -16.97 -4.24
CA PRO A 35 10.36 -16.62 -4.14
C PRO A 35 10.66 -15.60 -3.03
N GLU A 36 11.93 -15.51 -2.60
CA GLU A 36 12.36 -14.61 -1.52
C GLU A 36 12.32 -13.12 -1.87
N ASP A 37 12.42 -12.79 -3.16
CA ASP A 37 12.40 -11.44 -3.72
C ASP A 37 10.99 -10.96 -4.12
N ARG A 38 9.95 -11.78 -3.88
CA ARG A 38 8.60 -11.55 -4.38
C ARG A 38 7.53 -11.74 -3.31
N ILE A 39 6.39 -11.10 -3.56
CA ILE A 39 5.15 -11.27 -2.81
C ILE A 39 4.11 -11.97 -3.70
N GLY A 40 3.38 -12.93 -3.13
CA GLY A 40 2.28 -13.60 -3.84
C GLY A 40 0.96 -12.87 -3.61
N LEU A 41 0.46 -12.18 -4.63
CA LEU A 41 -0.88 -11.58 -4.61
C LEU A 41 -1.91 -12.64 -4.99
N VAL A 42 -2.90 -12.86 -4.13
CA VAL A 42 -3.87 -13.94 -4.28
C VAL A 42 -5.17 -13.40 -4.84
N THR A 43 -5.67 -14.03 -5.89
CA THR A 43 -7.03 -13.82 -6.41
C THR A 43 -7.79 -15.13 -6.31
N LYS A 44 -8.95 -15.10 -5.66
CA LYS A 44 -9.82 -16.28 -5.50
C LYS A 44 -10.93 -16.22 -6.55
N LYS A 45 -10.99 -17.18 -7.46
CA LYS A 45 -11.94 -17.17 -8.58
C LYS A 45 -13.38 -17.43 -8.13
N PHE A 46 -13.58 -18.31 -7.15
CA PHE A 46 -14.90 -18.66 -6.64
C PHE A 46 -14.85 -19.26 -5.24
N VAL A 47 -15.99 -19.24 -4.55
CA VAL A 47 -16.22 -19.87 -3.26
C VAL A 47 -17.40 -20.82 -3.38
N LEU A 48 -17.19 -22.11 -3.09
CA LEU A 48 -18.24 -23.13 -3.18
C LEU A 48 -19.18 -23.11 -1.95
N TYR A 49 -18.62 -22.89 -0.76
CA TYR A 49 -19.32 -22.99 0.52
C TYR A 49 -18.87 -21.87 1.48
N GLY A 50 -19.81 -21.29 2.21
CA GLY A 50 -19.55 -20.28 3.25
C GLY A 50 -20.36 -18.98 3.08
N PRO A 51 -20.40 -18.12 4.12
CA PRO A 51 -21.17 -16.86 4.12
C PRO A 51 -20.54 -15.74 3.26
N GLY A 52 -19.26 -15.86 2.87
CA GLY A 52 -18.56 -14.89 2.01
C GLY A 52 -18.51 -15.33 0.54
N LYS A 53 -19.66 -15.60 -0.09
CA LYS A 53 -19.68 -16.03 -1.50
C LYS A 53 -19.27 -14.92 -2.46
N GLU A 54 -19.66 -13.70 -2.17
CA GLU A 54 -19.46 -12.54 -3.01
C GLU A 54 -18.96 -11.37 -2.16
N LEU A 55 -18.20 -10.50 -2.81
CA LEU A 55 -17.77 -9.23 -2.22
C LEU A 55 -19.00 -8.34 -1.99
N PRO A 56 -19.10 -7.63 -0.85
CA PRO A 56 -20.11 -6.61 -0.67
C PRO A 56 -20.04 -5.56 -1.78
N ASP A 57 -21.20 -5.08 -2.23
CA ASP A 57 -21.27 -4.04 -3.26
C ASP A 57 -20.41 -2.82 -2.89
N GLY A 58 -19.58 -2.36 -3.83
CA GLY A 58 -18.68 -1.22 -3.66
C GLY A 58 -17.28 -1.55 -3.12
N ARG A 59 -17.02 -2.80 -2.70
CA ARG A 59 -15.68 -3.28 -2.34
C ARG A 59 -15.04 -4.04 -3.49
N ILE A 60 -13.72 -3.97 -3.59
CA ILE A 60 -12.90 -4.61 -4.62
C ILE A 60 -11.97 -5.67 -3.99
N ILE A 61 -11.62 -5.50 -2.72
CA ILE A 61 -10.70 -6.37 -1.99
C ILE A 61 -11.43 -7.21 -0.94
N ALA A 62 -11.22 -8.52 -1.02
CA ALA A 62 -11.79 -9.52 -0.13
C ALA A 62 -10.95 -9.65 1.14
N ILE A 63 -11.60 -9.47 2.28
CA ILE A 63 -10.98 -9.54 3.60
C ILE A 63 -11.24 -10.90 4.25
N LYS A 64 -12.46 -11.42 4.08
CA LYS A 64 -12.95 -12.62 4.77
C LYS A 64 -12.84 -13.90 3.94
N GLY A 65 -11.99 -13.90 2.90
CA GLY A 65 -11.84 -15.04 1.99
C GLY A 65 -12.94 -15.17 0.94
N GLU A 66 -13.59 -14.05 0.62
CA GLU A 66 -14.61 -13.93 -0.44
C GLU A 66 -14.02 -14.18 -1.83
N ALA A 67 -14.86 -14.35 -2.85
CA ALA A 67 -14.39 -14.38 -4.23
C ALA A 67 -13.85 -13.00 -4.63
N GLY A 68 -12.75 -12.95 -5.38
CA GLY A 68 -12.10 -11.71 -5.85
C GLY A 68 -10.65 -11.56 -5.40
N PHE A 69 -10.14 -10.34 -5.54
CA PHE A 69 -8.79 -9.96 -5.11
C PHE A 69 -8.67 -10.06 -3.60
N GLN A 70 -7.74 -10.85 -3.07
CA GLN A 70 -7.58 -11.00 -1.63
C GLN A 70 -6.73 -9.87 -1.07
N GLY A 71 -7.12 -9.37 0.12
CA GLY A 71 -6.30 -8.45 0.89
C GLY A 71 -5.06 -9.15 1.43
N LYS A 72 -5.20 -10.39 1.90
CA LYS A 72 -4.09 -11.18 2.44
C LYS A 72 -3.17 -11.67 1.31
N THR A 73 -1.92 -11.26 1.39
CA THR A 73 -0.84 -11.67 0.49
C THR A 73 -0.07 -12.86 1.06
N LEU A 74 0.71 -13.52 0.20
CA LEU A 74 1.61 -14.59 0.58
C LEU A 74 3.03 -14.04 0.67
N ALA A 75 3.62 -14.14 1.87
CA ALA A 75 5.05 -13.88 2.06
C ALA A 75 5.88 -14.98 1.38
N PRO A 76 7.19 -14.76 1.14
CA PRO A 76 8.07 -15.81 0.66
C PRO A 76 7.96 -17.12 1.45
N GLY A 77 7.89 -18.24 0.73
CA GLY A 77 7.75 -19.55 1.35
C GLY A 77 6.92 -20.54 0.56
N LEU A 78 6.69 -21.70 1.18
CA LEU A 78 5.95 -22.82 0.61
C LEU A 78 4.52 -22.83 1.16
N TYR A 79 3.54 -22.81 0.26
CA TYR A 79 2.12 -22.87 0.61
C TYR A 79 1.46 -24.07 -0.07
N PHE A 80 0.47 -24.64 0.61
CA PHE A 80 -0.37 -25.74 0.13
C PHE A 80 -1.84 -25.28 0.08
N GLY A 81 -2.66 -25.99 -0.69
CA GLY A 81 -4.09 -25.67 -0.83
C GLY A 81 -4.40 -24.47 -1.75
N MET A 82 -3.42 -24.00 -2.51
CA MET A 82 -3.59 -22.96 -3.53
C MET A 82 -3.80 -23.60 -4.90
N TRP A 83 -4.90 -24.35 -5.06
CA TRP A 83 -5.21 -25.02 -6.31
C TRP A 83 -5.42 -24.03 -7.46
N PHE A 84 -4.74 -24.24 -8.59
CA PHE A 84 -4.76 -23.35 -9.77
C PHE A 84 -6.16 -23.09 -10.36
N TRP A 85 -7.09 -24.03 -10.13
CA TRP A 85 -8.48 -23.90 -10.57
C TRP A 85 -9.30 -22.98 -9.66
N GLN A 86 -8.95 -22.86 -8.37
CA GLN A 86 -9.64 -21.99 -7.41
C GLN A 86 -8.92 -20.66 -7.20
N TYR A 87 -7.59 -20.68 -7.12
CA TYR A 87 -6.74 -19.54 -6.81
C TYR A 87 -5.83 -19.21 -7.99
N MET A 88 -5.60 -17.91 -8.17
CA MET A 88 -4.55 -17.37 -9.02
C MET A 88 -3.59 -16.59 -8.13
N VAL A 89 -2.32 -16.98 -8.13
CA VAL A 89 -1.27 -16.30 -7.38
C VAL A 89 -0.39 -15.57 -8.38
N SER A 90 -0.41 -14.23 -8.33
CA SER A 90 0.49 -13.37 -9.10
C SER A 90 1.74 -13.09 -8.26
N MET A 91 2.91 -13.26 -8.84
CA MET A 91 4.18 -13.03 -8.15
C MET A 91 4.71 -11.65 -8.52
N GLU A 92 4.64 -10.72 -7.59
CA GLU A 92 5.10 -9.35 -7.78
C GLU A 92 6.36 -9.06 -6.99
N GLU A 93 7.17 -8.16 -7.50
CA GLU A 93 8.41 -7.73 -6.84
C GLU A 93 8.08 -6.80 -5.66
N PHE A 94 8.97 -6.75 -4.67
CA PHE A 94 8.80 -5.83 -3.55
C PHE A 94 8.84 -4.38 -4.02
N THR A 95 8.03 -3.54 -3.39
CA THR A 95 8.03 -2.11 -3.65
C THR A 95 9.25 -1.50 -2.98
N ILE A 96 10.23 -1.09 -3.79
CA ILE A 96 11.46 -0.47 -3.31
C ILE A 96 11.35 1.05 -3.45
N ILE A 97 11.50 1.75 -2.33
CA ILE A 97 11.60 3.21 -2.29
C ILE A 97 13.08 3.57 -2.16
N PRO A 98 13.67 4.23 -3.17
CA PRO A 98 15.07 4.63 -3.13
C PRO A 98 15.36 5.63 -2.00
N GLU A 99 16.63 5.74 -1.62
CA GLU A 99 17.08 6.76 -0.68
C GLU A 99 16.85 8.17 -1.23
N GLY A 100 16.52 9.11 -0.33
CA GLY A 100 16.19 10.49 -0.68
C GLY A 100 14.82 10.67 -1.35
N LYS A 101 14.01 9.61 -1.42
CA LYS A 101 12.65 9.62 -1.95
C LYS A 101 11.65 9.13 -0.90
N ILE A 102 10.38 9.47 -1.12
CA ILE A 102 9.25 8.97 -0.34
C ILE A 102 8.25 8.28 -1.27
N GLY A 103 7.56 7.26 -0.76
CA GLY A 103 6.48 6.58 -1.44
C GLY A 103 5.14 7.14 -1.00
N LEU A 104 4.38 7.72 -1.94
CA LEU A 104 3.01 8.16 -1.74
C LEU A 104 2.06 7.01 -2.05
N ILE A 105 1.03 6.83 -1.24
CA ILE A 105 0.11 5.69 -1.33
C ILE A 105 -1.27 6.19 -1.72
N MET A 106 -1.83 5.58 -2.75
CA MET A 106 -3.23 5.72 -3.13
C MET A 106 -3.94 4.38 -2.93
N ALA A 107 -4.98 4.36 -2.10
CA ALA A 107 -5.82 3.19 -1.89
C ALA A 107 -6.93 3.13 -2.95
N LYS A 108 -7.08 2.00 -3.64
CA LYS A 108 -8.12 1.78 -4.65
C LYS A 108 -9.47 1.41 -4.02
N ASP A 109 -9.44 0.87 -2.81
CA ASP A 109 -10.60 0.42 -2.05
C ASP A 109 -10.48 0.86 -0.59
N GLY A 110 -11.60 0.97 0.11
CA GLY A 110 -11.70 1.54 1.45
C GLY A 110 -13.01 2.27 1.68
N SER A 111 -13.16 2.81 2.88
CA SER A 111 -14.26 3.72 3.22
C SER A 111 -14.17 5.00 2.38
N GLU A 112 -15.28 5.71 2.22
CA GLU A 112 -15.29 6.98 1.52
C GLU A 112 -14.52 8.06 2.31
N ILE A 113 -13.82 8.94 1.60
CA ILE A 113 -13.25 10.13 2.22
C ILE A 113 -14.42 11.04 2.64
N PRO A 114 -14.47 11.48 3.91
CA PRO A 114 -15.49 12.41 4.37
C PRO A 114 -15.55 13.68 3.52
N THR A 115 -16.75 14.20 3.28
CA THR A 115 -16.95 15.43 2.52
C THR A 115 -16.18 16.58 3.17
N GLY A 116 -15.38 17.29 2.36
CA GLY A 116 -14.56 18.42 2.81
C GLY A 116 -13.06 18.13 2.83
N ASN A 117 -12.68 16.86 2.91
CA ASN A 117 -11.29 16.41 2.83
C ASN A 117 -10.95 15.90 1.43
N ILE A 118 -9.69 15.99 1.05
CA ILE A 118 -9.17 15.48 -0.24
C ILE A 118 -8.24 14.28 -0.06
N LEU A 119 -7.69 14.09 1.14
CA LEU A 119 -6.83 12.97 1.49
C LEU A 119 -7.50 12.04 2.51
N GLY A 120 -7.19 10.75 2.37
CA GLY A 120 -7.54 9.71 3.32
C GLY A 120 -6.63 9.76 4.54
N HIS A 121 -7.21 9.69 5.73
CA HIS A 121 -6.51 9.74 7.00
C HIS A 121 -5.63 8.51 7.23
N LYS A 122 -4.55 8.69 8.00
CA LYS A 122 -3.65 7.61 8.40
C LYS A 122 -4.35 6.60 9.28
N VAL A 123 -4.10 5.34 8.96
CA VAL A 123 -4.62 4.18 9.67
C VAL A 123 -3.48 3.25 10.04
N VAL A 124 -3.57 2.62 11.21
CA VAL A 124 -2.54 1.72 11.74
C VAL A 124 -2.55 0.39 10.96
N CYS A 125 -1.68 0.26 9.96
CA CYS A 125 -1.68 -0.86 9.02
C CYS A 125 -0.29 -1.40 8.61
N ASP A 126 0.71 -1.24 9.50
CA ASP A 126 2.10 -1.68 9.25
C ASP A 126 2.67 -1.13 7.92
N ASN A 127 2.60 0.20 7.75
CA ASN A 127 3.08 0.91 6.57
C ASN A 127 2.49 0.38 5.25
N PHE A 128 1.18 0.10 5.24
CA PHE A 128 0.43 -0.40 4.08
C PHE A 128 0.84 -1.81 3.59
N GLN A 129 1.62 -2.55 4.39
CA GLN A 129 1.94 -3.95 4.08
C GLN A 129 0.78 -4.89 4.45
N ASP A 130 -0.01 -4.52 5.47
CA ASP A 130 -1.21 -5.25 5.86
C ASP A 130 -2.48 -4.59 5.33
N ALA A 131 -2.88 -5.02 4.12
CA ALA A 131 -4.09 -4.57 3.46
C ALA A 131 -5.38 -4.93 4.23
N VAL A 132 -5.40 -6.06 4.94
CA VAL A 132 -6.56 -6.48 5.74
C VAL A 132 -6.73 -5.51 6.90
N LYS A 133 -5.64 -5.28 7.65
CA LYS A 133 -5.66 -4.37 8.79
C LYS A 133 -5.99 -2.93 8.39
N PHE A 134 -5.53 -2.48 7.22
CA PHE A 134 -5.91 -1.17 6.68
C PHE A 134 -7.42 -1.05 6.49
N LEU A 135 -8.05 -2.02 5.83
CA LEU A 135 -9.49 -1.97 5.54
C LEU A 135 -10.34 -2.16 6.81
N GLU A 136 -9.93 -3.04 7.73
CA GLU A 136 -10.62 -3.28 9.00
C GLU A 136 -10.54 -2.07 9.94
N SER A 137 -9.42 -1.35 9.92
CA SER A 137 -9.22 -0.17 10.76
C SER A 137 -9.81 1.11 10.16
N GLY A 138 -10.66 0.99 9.13
CA GLY A 138 -11.38 2.12 8.53
C GLY A 138 -10.61 2.89 7.46
N GLY A 139 -9.59 2.28 6.85
CA GLY A 139 -8.82 2.85 5.75
C GLY A 139 -9.70 3.42 4.64
N GLN A 140 -9.36 4.61 4.16
CA GLN A 140 -10.17 5.38 3.22
C GLN A 140 -9.65 5.22 1.79
N ARG A 141 -10.54 5.17 0.79
CA ARG A 141 -10.13 5.12 -0.63
C ARG A 141 -9.54 6.45 -1.07
N GLY A 142 -8.63 6.44 -2.03
CA GLY A 142 -7.99 7.63 -2.60
C GLY A 142 -6.58 7.88 -2.08
N ARG A 143 -6.07 9.10 -2.30
CA ARG A 143 -4.73 9.53 -1.89
C ARG A 143 -4.65 9.57 -0.37
N GLN A 144 -3.60 9.00 0.22
CA GLN A 144 -3.43 8.98 1.68
C GLN A 144 -2.59 10.17 2.14
N THR A 145 -2.81 10.60 3.39
CA THR A 145 -1.98 11.58 4.11
C THR A 145 -0.62 10.98 4.46
N SER A 146 -0.61 9.73 4.95
CA SER A 146 0.61 9.00 5.28
C SER A 146 1.36 8.54 4.03
N TYR A 147 2.69 8.58 4.13
CA TYR A 147 3.63 8.07 3.13
C TYR A 147 4.53 6.99 3.74
N ILE A 148 5.32 6.32 2.91
CA ILE A 148 6.37 5.39 3.32
C ILE A 148 7.74 5.98 2.98
N THR A 149 8.74 5.73 3.84
CA THR A 149 10.11 6.20 3.65
C THR A 149 10.92 5.23 2.78
N SER A 150 12.17 5.56 2.48
CA SER A 150 13.11 4.65 1.80
C SER A 150 13.18 3.28 2.47
N GLY A 151 13.15 2.21 1.67
CA GLY A 151 13.10 0.85 2.17
C GLY A 151 12.45 -0.11 1.16
N SER A 152 12.36 -1.38 1.53
CA SER A 152 11.70 -2.42 0.75
C SER A 152 10.43 -2.87 1.47
N TYR A 153 9.29 -2.82 0.78
CA TYR A 153 7.97 -3.08 1.37
C TYR A 153 7.20 -4.14 0.58
N ARG A 154 6.44 -4.95 1.32
CA ARG A 154 5.56 -5.99 0.80
C ARG A 154 4.15 -5.46 0.61
N ILE A 155 3.97 -4.61 -0.39
CA ILE A 155 2.70 -3.91 -0.62
C ILE A 155 1.80 -4.72 -1.55
N ASN A 156 0.51 -4.84 -1.19
CA ASN A 156 -0.49 -5.42 -2.06
C ASN A 156 -0.90 -4.40 -3.14
N THR A 157 -0.36 -4.54 -4.35
CA THR A 157 -0.60 -3.61 -5.47
C THR A 157 -2.03 -3.68 -6.04
N LEU A 158 -2.78 -4.74 -5.71
CA LEU A 158 -4.20 -4.85 -6.03
C LEU A 158 -5.02 -3.82 -5.26
N LEU A 159 -4.66 -3.55 -4.00
CA LEU A 159 -5.30 -2.54 -3.15
C LEU A 159 -4.62 -1.17 -3.27
N PHE A 160 -3.30 -1.13 -3.24
CA PHE A 160 -2.53 0.10 -3.15
C PHE A 160 -1.80 0.40 -4.45
N GLN A 161 -1.75 1.68 -4.81
CA GLN A 161 -0.87 2.19 -5.84
C GLN A 161 0.17 3.07 -5.17
N VAL A 162 1.44 2.78 -5.44
CA VAL A 162 2.57 3.52 -4.88
C VAL A 162 3.16 4.44 -5.95
N SER A 163 3.36 5.71 -5.61
CA SER A 163 4.01 6.71 -6.45
C SER A 163 5.22 7.26 -5.73
N VAL A 164 6.40 7.17 -6.34
CA VAL A 164 7.64 7.63 -5.72
C VAL A 164 7.88 9.09 -6.08
N THR A 165 8.18 9.92 -5.09
CA THR A 165 8.54 11.33 -5.26
C THR A 165 9.79 11.68 -4.47
N ASP A 166 10.47 12.75 -4.85
CA ASP A 166 11.68 13.22 -4.17
C ASP A 166 11.34 13.86 -2.82
N MET A 167 12.21 13.65 -1.83
CA MET A 167 12.10 14.40 -0.59
C MET A 167 12.38 15.88 -0.84
N VAL A 168 11.76 16.74 -0.03
CA VAL A 168 11.93 18.19 -0.19
C VAL A 168 13.22 18.62 0.52
N ARG A 169 14.10 19.29 -0.23
CA ARG A 169 15.35 19.85 0.29
C ARG A 169 15.30 21.37 0.19
N ILE A 170 15.37 22.02 1.35
CA ILE A 170 15.44 23.47 1.47
C ILE A 170 16.92 23.84 1.59
N GLN A 171 17.40 24.67 0.66
CA GLN A 171 18.81 25.07 0.62
C GLN A 171 19.18 25.95 1.82
N GLU A 172 20.47 26.01 2.13
CA GLU A 172 20.98 26.98 3.10
C GLU A 172 20.63 28.40 2.65
N SER A 173 20.38 29.28 3.62
CA SER A 173 19.91 30.67 3.39
C SER A 173 18.55 30.78 2.67
N MET A 174 17.81 29.67 2.52
CA MET A 174 16.43 29.67 2.04
C MET A 174 15.47 29.28 3.17
N VAL A 175 14.24 29.76 3.06
CA VAL A 175 13.12 29.41 3.92
C VAL A 175 11.99 28.83 3.08
N GLY A 176 11.37 27.77 3.57
CA GLY A 176 10.21 27.14 2.94
C GLY A 176 8.91 27.73 3.45
N ILE A 177 8.16 28.36 2.55
CA ILE A 177 6.77 28.77 2.77
C ILE A 177 5.86 27.59 2.44
N VAL A 178 5.01 27.25 3.40
CA VAL A 178 4.13 26.08 3.33
C VAL A 178 2.71 26.52 2.99
N THR A 179 2.13 25.90 1.96
CA THR A 179 0.70 25.98 1.64
C THR A 179 0.10 24.59 1.76
N THR A 180 -0.91 24.42 2.61
CA THR A 180 -1.61 23.15 2.78
C THR A 180 -2.80 23.05 1.84
N LEU A 181 -3.00 21.89 1.24
CA LEU A 181 -4.08 21.66 0.26
C LEU A 181 -5.33 21.04 0.90
N ASP A 182 -5.19 20.50 2.11
CA ASP A 182 -6.28 19.88 2.87
C ASP A 182 -6.38 20.48 4.28
N GLY A 183 -7.55 20.35 4.91
CA GLY A 183 -7.87 20.90 6.23
C GLY A 183 -9.05 21.86 6.25
N LEU A 184 -9.32 22.41 7.43
CA LEU A 184 -10.44 23.33 7.63
C LEU A 184 -10.26 24.60 6.78
N PRO A 185 -11.33 25.20 6.25
CA PRO A 185 -11.20 26.50 5.58
C PRO A 185 -10.59 27.54 6.52
N ILE A 186 -9.82 28.49 5.97
CA ILE A 186 -9.36 29.67 6.72
C ILE A 186 -10.59 30.49 7.14
N GLU A 187 -10.50 31.10 8.33
CA GLU A 187 -11.54 32.02 8.80
C GLU A 187 -11.67 33.21 7.83
N ARG A 188 -12.90 33.66 7.60
CA ARG A 188 -13.15 34.88 6.83
C ARG A 188 -12.42 36.01 7.59
N ASP A 189 -11.57 36.75 6.88
CA ASP A 189 -10.71 37.85 7.38
C ASP A 189 -9.25 37.47 7.75
N GLN A 190 -8.84 36.21 7.60
CA GLN A 190 -7.43 35.81 7.74
C GLN A 190 -6.78 35.47 6.40
N ILE A 191 -5.51 35.84 6.23
CA ILE A 191 -4.70 35.56 5.03
C ILE A 191 -3.95 34.22 5.17
N ALA A 192 -3.68 33.80 6.41
CA ALA A 192 -2.99 32.55 6.74
C ALA A 192 -3.78 31.72 7.76
N GLY A 193 -3.50 30.42 7.80
CA GLY A 193 -4.06 29.50 8.78
C GLY A 193 -3.59 29.75 10.21
N LYS A 194 -4.17 29.00 11.16
CA LYS A 194 -3.73 29.00 12.56
C LYS A 194 -2.36 28.36 12.70
N LEU A 195 -1.56 28.86 13.63
CA LEU A 195 -0.33 28.19 14.04
C LEU A 195 -0.69 26.93 14.84
N ILE A 196 -0.32 25.77 14.31
CA ILE A 196 -0.49 24.47 14.96
C ILE A 196 0.91 23.96 15.32
N GLU A 197 1.05 23.29 16.46
CA GLU A 197 2.32 22.69 16.88
C GLU A 197 2.22 21.16 16.99
N GLY A 198 3.36 20.49 16.92
CA GLY A 198 3.48 19.04 17.16
C GLY A 198 3.31 18.14 15.92
N HIS A 199 3.16 18.70 14.71
CA HIS A 199 3.08 17.96 13.44
C HIS A 199 4.45 17.78 12.74
N ASN A 200 5.55 17.96 13.48
CA ASN A 200 6.94 17.75 13.03
C ASN A 200 7.26 18.40 11.66
N ASN A 201 7.05 19.72 11.53
CA ASN A 201 7.21 20.47 10.27
C ASN A 201 6.38 19.90 9.10
N PHE A 202 5.15 19.50 9.40
CA PHE A 202 4.15 18.98 8.45
C PHE A 202 4.47 17.59 7.89
N GLN A 203 5.47 16.90 8.45
CA GLN A 203 5.74 15.50 8.14
C GLN A 203 4.68 14.57 8.73
N ASP A 204 4.07 14.94 9.86
CA ASP A 204 2.88 14.27 10.38
C ASP A 204 1.63 15.11 10.05
N PHE A 205 1.15 14.97 8.83
CA PHE A 205 0.04 15.77 8.34
C PHE A 205 -1.30 15.43 9.03
N ASP A 206 -1.49 14.19 9.47
CA ASP A 206 -2.70 13.81 10.21
C ASP A 206 -2.77 14.56 11.55
N GLU A 207 -1.65 14.66 12.27
CA GLU A 207 -1.59 15.43 13.51
C GLU A 207 -1.91 16.91 13.29
N PHE A 208 -1.48 17.48 12.16
CA PHE A 208 -1.84 18.85 11.76
C PHE A 208 -3.36 19.00 11.55
N ILE A 209 -3.98 18.06 10.82
CA ILE A 209 -5.42 18.09 10.55
C ILE A 209 -6.25 17.85 11.82
N ASN A 210 -5.84 16.89 12.66
CA ASN A 210 -6.53 16.55 13.92
C ASN A 210 -6.55 17.70 14.91
N LYS A 211 -5.53 18.58 14.89
CA LYS A 211 -5.46 19.79 15.71
C LYS A 211 -6.20 20.99 15.12
N GLY A 212 -6.94 20.80 14.02
CA GLY A 212 -7.74 21.85 13.39
C GLY A 212 -6.93 22.72 12.43
N GLY A 213 -5.89 22.17 11.82
CA GLY A 213 -5.12 22.83 10.77
C GLY A 213 -5.99 23.33 9.62
N ASN A 214 -5.66 24.52 9.11
CA ASN A 214 -6.39 25.13 8.01
C ASN A 214 -5.73 24.78 6.66
N ARG A 215 -6.52 24.70 5.60
CA ARG A 215 -6.03 24.70 4.21
C ARG A 215 -5.60 26.10 3.79
N GLY A 216 -4.59 26.22 2.95
CA GLY A 216 -4.04 27.48 2.44
C GLY A 216 -2.69 27.83 3.05
N LEU A 217 -2.30 29.10 2.97
CA LEU A 217 -0.99 29.60 3.41
C LEU A 217 -0.84 29.40 4.92
N GLN A 218 0.28 28.84 5.37
CA GLN A 218 0.59 28.64 6.78
C GLN A 218 1.53 29.73 7.31
N PRO A 219 1.35 30.20 8.56
CA PRO A 219 2.24 31.17 9.18
C PRO A 219 3.60 30.55 9.54
N GLN A 220 3.64 29.25 9.76
CA GLN A 220 4.89 28.54 10.06
C GLN A 220 5.74 28.40 8.80
N VAL A 221 7.00 28.79 8.94
CA VAL A 221 8.03 28.55 7.94
C VAL A 221 8.86 27.32 8.29
N VAL A 222 9.38 26.65 7.26
CA VAL A 222 10.29 25.51 7.40
C VAL A 222 11.72 25.97 7.09
N LEU A 223 12.64 25.74 8.01
CA LEU A 223 14.05 26.13 7.87
C LEU A 223 14.81 25.17 6.95
N ALA A 224 16.00 25.58 6.52
CA ALA A 224 16.92 24.76 5.72
C ALA A 224 17.07 23.32 6.29
N GLY A 225 17.03 22.33 5.41
CA GLY A 225 17.01 20.93 5.81
C GLY A 225 16.36 20.01 4.78
N SER A 226 16.31 18.71 5.09
CA SER A 226 15.65 17.69 4.28
C SER A 226 14.42 17.16 4.98
N TYR A 227 13.27 17.20 4.29
CA TYR A 227 11.96 16.87 4.87
C TYR A 227 11.18 15.92 3.97
N ASN A 228 10.49 14.98 4.60
CA ASN A 228 9.58 14.06 3.93
C ASN A 228 8.18 14.69 3.88
N LEU A 229 7.94 15.56 2.91
CA LEU A 229 6.65 16.25 2.77
C LEU A 229 5.80 15.57 1.70
N ASN A 230 4.53 15.30 2.02
CA ASN A 230 3.58 14.76 1.06
C ASN A 230 3.11 15.86 0.09
N PRO A 231 3.48 15.84 -1.21
CA PRO A 231 3.10 16.87 -2.17
C PRO A 231 1.61 16.88 -2.50
N TRP A 232 0.85 15.84 -2.13
CA TRP A 232 -0.62 15.89 -2.25
C TRP A 232 -1.27 16.67 -1.10
N ALA A 233 -0.57 16.81 0.02
CA ALA A 233 -1.04 17.53 1.20
C ALA A 233 -0.49 18.96 1.25
N ILE A 234 0.75 19.16 0.77
CA ILE A 234 1.52 20.37 1.00
C ILE A 234 2.22 20.80 -0.28
N GLN A 235 2.12 22.08 -0.59
CA GLN A 235 2.95 22.77 -1.57
C GLN A 235 3.99 23.61 -0.82
N LEU A 236 5.26 23.46 -1.18
CA LEU A 236 6.37 24.22 -0.60
C LEU A 236 6.96 25.18 -1.64
N GLU A 237 7.12 26.44 -1.26
CA GLU A 237 7.83 27.45 -2.04
C GLU A 237 9.07 27.93 -1.27
N GLN A 238 10.23 27.98 -1.92
CA GLN A 238 11.48 28.40 -1.27
C GLN A 238 11.77 29.87 -1.58
N ILE A 239 12.01 30.66 -0.53
CA ILE A 239 12.34 32.10 -0.63
C ILE A 239 13.68 32.36 0.07
N PRO A 240 14.57 33.21 -0.47
CA PRO A 240 15.80 33.58 0.23
C PRO A 240 15.52 34.31 1.54
N MET A 241 16.24 33.94 2.60
CA MET A 241 16.21 34.67 3.86
C MET A 241 16.84 36.05 3.66
N THR A 242 16.14 37.09 4.09
CA THR A 242 16.68 38.45 4.14
C THR A 242 17.18 38.70 5.56
N GLU A 243 18.49 38.93 5.71
CA GLU A 243 19.04 39.41 6.98
C GLU A 243 18.60 40.86 7.19
N ILE A 244 17.92 41.12 8.30
CA ILE A 244 17.64 42.48 8.76
C ILE A 244 18.77 42.81 9.75
N SER A 245 19.79 43.51 9.25
CA SER A 245 20.91 44.04 10.03
C SER A 245 20.54 45.32 10.77
#